data_AF-A0A2V9SGF0-F1
#
_entry.id   AF-A0A2V9SGF0-F1
#
_cell.length_a   1.000
_cell.length_b   1.000
_cell.length_c   1.000
_cell.angle_alpha   90.00
_cell.angle_beta   90.00
_cell.angle_gamma   90.00
#
_symmetry.space_group_name_H-M   'P 1'
#
loop_
_entity.id
_entity.type
_entity.pdbx_description
1 polymer ?
#
loop_
_entity_poly.entity_id
_entity_poly.type
_entity_poly.pdbx_seq_one_letter_code
_entity_poly.pdbx_strand_id
1 'polypeptide(L)'
;MGTARRETLNGVVFAVVETDGVATGNLIDSYAYRSFHRNKCYELDVRIAFSNPANADPATMKTFDLKTVHDRLKQVLDTFKFVK
;
A
#
# COMPACT_ATOMS: atom_id res chain seq x y z
N MET A 1 8.56 5.29 -14.00
CA MET A 1 7.99 6.30 -13.07
C MET A 1 6.51 6.02 -12.97
N GLY A 2 6.04 5.55 -11.80
CA GLY A 2 4.63 5.21 -11.59
C GLY A 2 3.72 6.42 -11.81
N THR A 3 2.59 6.21 -12.47
CA THR A 3 1.59 7.26 -12.69
C THR A 3 1.00 7.71 -11.36
N ALA A 4 1.22 8.97 -10.99
CA ALA A 4 0.60 9.56 -9.81
C ALA A 4 -0.90 9.74 -10.07
N ARG A 5 -1.73 8.92 -9.40
CA ARG A 5 -3.20 9.07 -9.40
C ARG A 5 -3.62 9.91 -8.21
N ARG A 6 -4.76 10.60 -8.30
CA ARG A 6 -5.35 11.31 -7.16
C ARG A 6 -6.51 10.51 -6.59
N GLU A 7 -6.63 10.47 -5.27
CA GLU A 7 -7.73 9.84 -4.58
C GLU A 7 -8.23 10.73 -3.44
N THR A 8 -9.55 10.75 -3.22
CA THR A 8 -10.14 11.48 -2.09
C THR A 8 -10.47 10.49 -0.99
N LEU A 9 -9.83 10.63 0.17
CA LEU A 9 -10.12 9.85 1.38
C LEU A 9 -10.76 10.78 2.40
N ASN A 10 -12.02 10.53 2.74
CA ASN A 10 -12.78 11.29 3.74
C ASN A 10 -12.66 12.83 3.60
N GLY A 11 -12.77 13.32 2.35
CA GLY A 11 -12.75 14.74 2.02
C GLY A 11 -11.36 15.37 1.85
N VAL A 12 -10.28 14.60 2.00
CA VAL A 12 -8.91 15.06 1.73
C VAL A 12 -8.37 14.39 0.48
N VAL A 13 -7.78 15.18 -0.41
CA VAL A 13 -7.15 14.69 -1.64
C VAL A 13 -5.73 14.23 -1.33
N PHE A 14 -5.42 13.01 -1.75
CA PHE A 14 -4.10 12.40 -1.69
C PHE A 14 -3.56 12.20 -3.11
N ALA A 15 -2.27 12.48 -3.28
CA ALA A 15 -1.51 11.93 -4.39
C ALA A 15 -1.12 10.50 -4.03
N VAL A 16 -1.41 9.55 -4.91
CA VAL A 16 -1.15 8.13 -4.68
C VAL A 16 -0.07 7.67 -5.65
N VAL A 17 0.96 7.04 -5.10
CA VAL A 17 2.08 6.48 -5.84
C VAL A 17 2.11 4.98 -5.58
N GLU A 18 2.08 4.20 -6.65
CA GLU A 18 2.36 2.77 -6.59
C GLU A 18 3.87 2.56 -6.55
N THR A 19 4.31 1.71 -5.63
CA THR A 19 5.71 1.34 -5.46
C THR A 19 5.83 -0.16 -5.30
N ASP A 20 6.72 -0.76 -6.07
CA ASP A 20 7.16 -2.14 -5.92
C ASP A 20 8.58 -2.16 -5.34
N GLY A 21 8.99 -3.30 -4.79
CA GLY A 21 10.31 -3.43 -4.22
C GLY A 21 10.70 -4.87 -3.92
N VAL A 22 11.96 -5.05 -3.58
CA VAL A 22 12.51 -6.32 -3.12
C VAL A 22 13.35 -6.07 -1.87
N ALA A 23 13.17 -6.89 -0.84
CA ALA A 23 13.94 -6.80 0.38
C ALA A 23 14.04 -8.17 1.07
N THR A 24 15.27 -8.57 1.40
CA THR A 24 15.54 -9.74 2.27
C THR A 24 14.82 -11.02 1.81
N GLY A 25 14.79 -11.29 0.50
CA GLY A 25 14.12 -12.47 -0.07
C GLY A 25 12.60 -12.32 -0.28
N ASN A 26 12.03 -11.15 -0.02
CA ASN A 26 10.61 -10.86 -0.24
C ASN A 26 10.41 -9.89 -1.41
N LEU A 27 9.26 -10.00 -2.05
CA LEU A 27 8.67 -8.98 -2.90
C LEU A 27 7.84 -8.04 -2.02
N ILE A 28 7.82 -6.77 -2.36
CA ILE A 28 7.00 -5.74 -1.71
C ILE A 28 6.11 -5.13 -2.77
N ASP A 29 4.82 -5.12 -2.48
CA ASP A 29 3.81 -4.39 -3.24
C ASP A 29 3.20 -3.31 -2.34
N SER A 30 3.13 -2.07 -2.84
CA SER A 30 2.75 -0.95 -1.99
C SER A 30 2.12 0.25 -2.71
N TYR A 31 1.29 0.97 -1.96
CA TYR A 31 0.73 2.27 -2.32
C TYR A 31 1.02 3.28 -1.22
N ALA A 32 1.62 4.41 -1.60
CA ALA A 32 1.86 5.56 -0.73
C ALA A 32 0.85 6.68 -1.04
N TYR A 33 0.07 7.09 -0.05
CA TYR A 33 -0.92 8.16 -0.12
C TYR A 33 -0.36 9.39 0.57
N ARG A 34 -0.01 10.44 -0.20
CA ARG A 34 0.60 11.66 0.31
C ARG A 34 -0.34 12.85 0.19
N SER A 35 -0.49 13.61 1.26
CA SER A 35 -1.25 14.86 1.25
C SER A 35 -0.59 15.92 2.12
N PHE A 36 -0.69 17.17 1.68
CA PHE A 36 -0.41 18.32 2.52
C PHE A 36 -1.72 18.82 3.12
N HIS A 37 -1.88 18.70 4.43
CA HIS A 37 -3.12 19.04 5.14
C HIS A 37 -2.80 19.81 6.42
N ARG A 38 -3.46 20.96 6.64
CA ARG A 38 -3.27 21.82 7.84
C ARG A 38 -1.80 22.11 8.16
N ASN A 39 -1.07 22.57 7.14
CA ASN A 39 0.35 22.95 7.24
C ASN A 39 1.31 21.81 7.62
N LYS A 40 0.95 20.55 7.33
CA LYS A 40 1.80 19.37 7.57
C LYS A 40 1.70 18.39 6.40
N CYS A 41 2.80 17.69 6.14
CA CYS A 41 2.83 16.57 5.20
C CYS A 41 2.44 15.28 5.93
N TYR A 42 1.53 14.51 5.34
CA TYR A 42 1.13 13.19 5.81
C TYR A 42 1.36 12.16 4.72
N GLU A 43 1.80 10.97 5.12
CA GLU A 43 1.89 9.77 4.29
C GLU A 43 1.12 8.65 4.98
N LEU A 44 0.27 7.96 4.22
CA LEU A 44 -0.36 6.70 4.62
C LEU A 44 0.13 5.62 3.67
N ASP A 45 0.62 4.52 4.23
CA ASP A 45 1.17 3.42 3.46
C ASP A 45 0.27 2.18 3.56
N VAL A 46 -0.03 1.58 2.40
CA VAL A 46 -0.51 0.21 2.32
C VAL A 46 0.63 -0.61 1.72
N ARG A 47 1.18 -1.56 2.48
CA ARG A 47 2.32 -2.38 2.03
C ARG A 47 2.08 -3.85 2.34
N ILE A 48 2.39 -4.70 1.38
CA ILE A 48 2.33 -6.15 1.50
C ILE A 48 3.72 -6.68 1.15
N ALA A 49 4.38 -7.30 2.13
CA ALA A 49 5.61 -8.05 1.90
C ALA A 49 5.27 -9.54 1.83
N PHE A 50 5.72 -10.21 0.78
CA PHE A 50 5.46 -11.64 0.59
C PHE A 50 6.69 -12.34 0.01
N SER A 51 6.83 -13.63 0.32
CA SER A 51 8.01 -14.41 -0.07
C SER A 51 8.20 -14.40 -1.57
N ASN A 52 9.44 -14.10 -2.02
CA ASN A 52 9.79 -14.23 -3.42
C ASN A 52 9.89 -15.71 -3.76
N PRO A 53 9.08 -16.25 -4.71
CA PRO A 53 9.15 -17.65 -5.10
C PRO A 53 10.53 -18.09 -5.60
N ALA A 54 11.34 -17.16 -6.12
CA ALA A 54 12.71 -17.45 -6.54
C ALA A 54 13.65 -17.79 -5.37
N ASN A 55 13.27 -17.50 -4.13
CA ASN A 55 14.10 -17.64 -2.93
C ASN A 55 13.48 -18.52 -1.84
N ALA A 56 12.35 -19.18 -2.11
CA ALA A 56 11.62 -19.99 -1.13
C ALA A 56 11.42 -21.43 -1.62
N ASP A 57 11.42 -22.40 -0.70
CA ASP A 57 11.07 -23.79 -1.02
C ASP A 57 9.57 -23.86 -1.39
N PRO A 58 9.21 -24.26 -2.62
CA PRO A 58 7.82 -24.37 -3.06
C PRO A 58 6.94 -25.21 -2.13
N ALA A 59 7.50 -26.24 -1.48
CA ALA A 59 6.76 -27.10 -0.55
C ALA A 59 6.31 -26.37 0.73
N THR A 60 6.94 -25.23 1.04
CA THR A 60 6.61 -24.40 2.22
C THR A 60 5.71 -23.21 1.88
N MET A 61 5.53 -22.92 0.60
CA MET A 61 4.80 -21.74 0.15
C MET A 61 3.29 -21.95 0.21
N LYS A 62 2.58 -20.96 0.73
CA LYS A 62 1.13 -20.87 0.66
C LYS A 62 0.75 -19.77 -0.31
N THR A 63 -0.19 -20.06 -1.19
CA THR A 63 -0.77 -19.07 -2.08
C THR A 63 -1.80 -18.23 -1.34
N PHE A 64 -1.94 -16.97 -1.74
CA PHE A 64 -2.98 -16.07 -1.27
C PHE A 64 -3.42 -15.18 -2.43
N ASP A 65 -4.65 -14.68 -2.34
CA ASP A 65 -5.15 -13.70 -3.31
C ASP A 65 -4.70 -12.30 -2.90
N LEU A 66 -3.70 -11.77 -3.60
CA LEU A 66 -3.14 -10.44 -3.37
C LEU A 66 -4.21 -9.35 -3.51
N LYS A 67 -5.16 -9.50 -4.43
CA LYS A 67 -6.24 -8.52 -4.63
C LYS A 67 -7.15 -8.47 -3.42
N THR A 68 -7.56 -9.63 -2.90
CA THR A 68 -8.39 -9.69 -1.68
C THR A 68 -7.68 -9.04 -0.50
N VAL A 69 -6.37 -9.25 -0.31
CA VAL A 69 -5.61 -8.59 0.76
C VAL A 69 -5.61 -7.08 0.58
N HIS A 70 -5.35 -6.60 -0.64
CA HIS A 70 -5.43 -5.16 -0.96
C HIS A 70 -6.79 -4.56 -0.67
N ASP A 71 -7.87 -5.19 -1.14
CA ASP A 71 -9.23 -4.70 -0.92
C ASP A 71 -9.55 -4.57 0.59
N ARG A 72 -9.05 -5.50 1.42
CA ARG A 72 -9.21 -5.45 2.88
C ARG A 72 -8.38 -4.35 3.51
N LEU A 73 -7.13 -4.17 3.11
CA LEU A 73 -6.30 -3.07 3.62
C LEU A 73 -6.85 -1.71 3.17
N LYS A 74 -7.41 -1.64 1.96
CA LYS A 74 -8.10 -0.45 1.46
C LYS A 74 -9.32 -0.09 2.30
N GLN A 75 -10.10 -1.07 2.75
CA GLN A 75 -11.21 -0.84 3.69
C GLN A 75 -10.73 -0.18 4.99
N VAL A 76 -9.56 -0.60 5.52
CA VAL A 76 -8.97 0.04 6.71
C VAL A 76 -8.53 1.47 6.39
N LEU A 77 -7.85 1.68 5.27
CA LEU A 77 -7.43 3.01 4.82
C LEU A 77 -8.63 3.97 4.68
N ASP A 78 -9.76 3.48 4.17
CA ASP A 78 -10.98 4.27 3.97
C ASP A 78 -11.63 4.72 5.28
N THR A 79 -11.23 4.16 6.42
CA THR A 79 -11.63 4.66 7.74
C THR A 79 -10.80 5.84 8.23
N PHE A 80 -9.66 6.14 7.60
CA PHE A 80 -8.76 7.20 8.03
C PHE A 80 -9.42 8.57 7.87
N LYS A 81 -9.49 9.32 8.97
CA LYS A 81 -10.00 10.70 8.97
C LYS A 81 -9.12 11.59 9.83
N PHE A 82 -8.91 12.82 9.36
CA PHE A 82 -8.39 13.87 10.20
C PHE A 82 -9.45 14.28 11.22
N VAL A 83 -9.13 14.19 12.50
CA VAL A 83 -9.96 14.74 13.58
C VAL A 83 -9.71 16.25 13.74
N LYS A 84 -10.57 16.94 14.49
CA LYS A 84 -10.42 18.37 14.73
C LYS A 84 -9.14 18.68 15.49
#